data_AF-A0A841T375-F1
#
_entry.id   AF-A0A841T375-F1
#
_cell.length_a   1.000
_cell.length_b   1.000
_cell.length_c   1.000
_cell.angle_alpha   90.00
_cell.angle_beta   90.00
_cell.angle_gamma   90.00
#
_symmetry.space_group_name_H-M   'P 1'
#
loop_
_entity.id
_entity.type
_entity.pdbx_description
1 polymer ?
#
loop_
_entity_poly.entity_id
_entity_poly.type
_entity_poly.pdbx_seq_one_letter_code
_entity_poly.pdbx_strand_id
1 'polypeptide(L)'
;MTTPIAERPRQTRETPLFVPELVYFEPASLDYPKGRRILDWVQERGIPYRTTTSHNRITGLPGETELERYKAAKRTLVVGIRKTLKFDTSKPSAEYALPLSTGCMGHCHYCYLQTTLGAKPYVRVYVNTEDILGAAKTYIEERAPEITRFEAACTSDPVGLEHLTGSLADAITFMANEPLGRLRFVTKYHHVEPLLHLKHNGNTRIRFSVNSDYVIKNFEPATSRFAERIEAAGKIAKVGYPLGFIIAPIIWYDGWEDGYGELLAKLGAALPKEATSDLTFELIQHRFTKTAKSTIEKRYPKTKLEMDEAIRKKKWGRWGQHKYVYPDEQADALRMFLTERIFGEFPMAKIEYFT
;
A
#
# COMPACT_ATOMS: atom_id res chain seq x y z
N MET A 1 41.60 -0.05 -33.67
CA MET A 1 40.44 0.68 -33.13
C MET A 1 39.36 -0.34 -32.80
N THR A 2 39.14 -0.61 -31.52
CA THR A 2 38.10 -1.53 -31.05
C THR A 2 36.76 -0.79 -30.98
N THR A 3 35.83 -1.15 -31.84
CA THR A 3 34.46 -0.64 -31.86
C THR A 3 33.76 -0.97 -30.53
N PRO A 4 33.11 -0.01 -29.86
CA PRO A 4 32.36 -0.30 -28.64
C PRO A 4 31.18 -1.19 -29.00
N ILE A 5 31.07 -2.35 -28.34
CA ILE A 5 29.87 -3.17 -28.40
C ILE A 5 28.77 -2.39 -27.69
N ALA A 6 27.79 -1.89 -28.44
CA ALA A 6 26.60 -1.27 -27.88
C ALA A 6 25.89 -2.30 -26.99
N GLU A 7 25.87 -2.05 -25.68
CA GLU A 7 25.07 -2.83 -24.74
C GLU A 7 23.61 -2.76 -25.17
N ARG A 8 23.04 -3.90 -25.58
CA ARG A 8 21.59 -3.99 -25.82
C ARG A 8 20.89 -3.64 -24.51
N PRO A 9 19.93 -2.70 -24.49
CA PRO A 9 19.20 -2.38 -23.28
C PRO A 9 18.54 -3.66 -22.75
N ARG A 10 18.90 -4.02 -21.51
CA ARG A 10 18.39 -5.20 -20.82
C ARG A 10 16.88 -5.04 -20.71
N GLN A 11 16.09 -5.82 -21.47
CA GLN A 11 14.63 -5.81 -21.33
C GLN A 11 14.27 -6.14 -19.88
N THR A 12 13.81 -5.13 -19.16
CA THR A 12 13.44 -5.25 -17.75
C THR A 12 12.12 -5.99 -17.67
N ARG A 13 12.16 -7.27 -17.25
CA ARG A 13 10.96 -8.08 -17.00
C ARG A 13 10.01 -7.35 -16.07
N GLU A 14 8.75 -7.22 -16.47
CA GLU A 14 7.66 -6.59 -15.70
C GLU A 14 7.44 -7.31 -14.37
N THR A 15 7.02 -6.56 -13.34
CA THR A 15 6.68 -7.12 -12.03
C THR A 15 5.42 -8.02 -12.14
N PRO A 16 5.50 -9.33 -11.83
CA PRO A 16 4.36 -10.22 -11.99
C PRO A 16 3.26 -9.95 -10.95
N LEU A 17 2.04 -10.41 -11.27
CA LEU A 17 0.95 -10.52 -10.30
C LEU A 17 1.33 -11.41 -9.11
N PHE A 18 0.72 -11.14 -7.96
CA PHE A 18 0.90 -11.98 -6.78
C PHE A 18 0.18 -13.32 -6.95
N VAL A 19 0.95 -14.41 -6.97
CA VAL A 19 0.43 -15.78 -6.92
C VAL A 19 0.90 -16.41 -5.60
N PRO A 20 0.00 -16.83 -4.70
CA PRO A 20 0.39 -17.48 -3.46
C PRO A 20 0.95 -18.89 -3.72
N GLU A 21 1.90 -19.31 -2.88
CA GLU A 21 2.45 -20.68 -2.88
C GLU A 21 1.65 -21.62 -1.97
N LEU A 22 0.81 -21.07 -1.08
CA LEU A 22 -0.03 -21.81 -0.14
C LEU A 22 -1.29 -20.98 0.17
N VAL A 23 -2.44 -21.64 0.25
CA VAL A 23 -3.70 -20.98 0.61
C VAL A 23 -4.37 -21.63 1.82
N TYR A 24 -4.90 -20.84 2.74
CA TYR A 24 -5.76 -21.31 3.81
C TYR A 24 -7.17 -20.77 3.63
N PHE A 25 -8.19 -21.60 3.84
CA PHE A 25 -9.59 -21.20 3.83
C PHE A 25 -10.22 -21.40 5.20
N GLU A 26 -10.90 -20.37 5.73
CA GLU A 26 -11.95 -20.61 6.73
C GLU A 26 -13.11 -21.35 6.04
N PRO A 27 -13.65 -22.45 6.59
CA PRO A 27 -14.74 -23.20 5.94
C PRO A 27 -15.92 -22.31 5.52
N ALA A 28 -16.36 -21.42 6.41
CA ALA A 28 -17.45 -20.49 6.14
C ALA A 28 -17.16 -19.48 5.02
N SER A 29 -15.89 -19.25 4.67
CA SER A 29 -15.57 -18.37 3.53
C SER A 29 -16.08 -18.95 2.21
N LEU A 30 -16.27 -20.26 2.14
CA LEU A 30 -16.78 -20.96 0.96
C LEU A 30 -18.32 -20.88 0.83
N ASP A 31 -19.00 -20.29 1.81
CA ASP A 31 -20.42 -19.97 1.70
C ASP A 31 -20.65 -18.68 0.88
N TYR A 32 -19.58 -17.93 0.59
CA TYR A 32 -19.62 -16.71 -0.21
C TYR A 32 -19.17 -17.00 -1.65
N PRO A 33 -19.83 -16.44 -2.68
CA PRO A 33 -19.45 -16.62 -4.08
C PRO A 33 -17.98 -16.26 -4.36
N LYS A 34 -17.46 -15.22 -3.68
CA LYS A 34 -16.06 -14.80 -3.78
C LYS A 34 -15.10 -15.87 -3.25
N GLY A 35 -15.44 -16.52 -2.14
CA GLY A 35 -14.62 -17.60 -1.59
C GLY A 35 -14.57 -18.84 -2.50
N ARG A 36 -15.71 -19.20 -3.11
CA ARG A 36 -15.77 -20.27 -4.13
C ARG A 36 -14.92 -19.96 -5.35
N ARG A 37 -15.05 -18.76 -5.91
CA ARG A 37 -14.24 -18.31 -7.06
C ARG A 37 -12.74 -18.39 -6.77
N ILE A 38 -12.32 -17.98 -5.57
CA ILE A 38 -10.91 -18.07 -5.17
C ILE A 38 -10.47 -19.54 -5.03
N LEU A 39 -11.33 -20.42 -4.48
CA LEU A 39 -11.04 -21.85 -4.40
C LEU A 39 -10.88 -22.49 -5.79
N ASP A 40 -11.79 -22.18 -6.73
CA ASP A 40 -11.73 -22.70 -8.10
C ASP A 40 -10.42 -22.24 -8.77
N TRP A 41 -10.07 -20.95 -8.65
CA TRP A 41 -8.82 -20.38 -9.16
C TRP A 41 -7.57 -21.07 -8.59
N VAL A 42 -7.60 -21.43 -7.30
CA VAL A 42 -6.54 -22.16 -6.60
C VAL A 42 -6.42 -23.59 -7.12
N GLN A 43 -7.54 -24.29 -7.30
CA GLN A 43 -7.59 -25.67 -7.78
C GLN A 43 -7.12 -25.78 -9.24
N GLU A 44 -7.58 -24.88 -10.12
CA GLU A 44 -7.15 -24.80 -11.52
C GLU A 44 -5.62 -24.67 -11.68
N ARG A 45 -4.97 -24.02 -10.72
CA ARG A 45 -3.51 -23.77 -10.73
C ARG A 45 -2.71 -24.79 -9.94
N GLY A 46 -3.37 -25.79 -9.34
CA GLY A 46 -2.71 -26.79 -8.50
C GLY A 46 -2.01 -26.19 -7.28
N ILE A 47 -2.46 -25.03 -6.79
CA ILE A 47 -1.86 -24.38 -5.62
C ILE A 47 -2.26 -25.18 -4.36
N PRO A 48 -1.32 -25.60 -3.50
CA PRO A 48 -1.64 -26.28 -2.25
C PRO A 48 -2.56 -25.43 -1.37
N TYR A 49 -3.62 -26.03 -0.84
CA TYR A 49 -4.51 -25.36 0.10
C TYR A 49 -4.88 -26.22 1.30
N ARG A 50 -5.23 -25.54 2.39
CA ARG A 50 -5.60 -26.12 3.69
C ARG A 50 -6.83 -25.42 4.26
N THR A 51 -7.49 -26.04 5.22
CA THR A 51 -8.51 -25.38 6.02
C THR A 51 -7.91 -24.79 7.29
N THR A 52 -8.51 -23.71 7.80
CA THR A 52 -8.19 -23.14 9.12
C THR A 52 -9.47 -22.79 9.86
N THR A 53 -9.46 -22.88 11.18
CA THR A 53 -10.61 -22.45 12.01
C THR A 53 -10.71 -20.93 12.11
N SER A 54 -9.58 -20.22 11.96
CA SER A 54 -9.57 -18.77 11.97
C SER A 54 -8.43 -18.19 11.15
N HIS A 55 -8.76 -17.18 10.34
CA HIS A 55 -7.82 -16.34 9.62
C HIS A 55 -6.87 -15.58 10.55
N ASN A 56 -7.17 -15.49 11.86
CA ASN A 56 -6.30 -14.86 12.85
C ASN A 56 -5.26 -15.81 13.45
N ARG A 57 -5.37 -17.12 13.21
CA ARG A 57 -4.50 -18.14 13.81
C ARG A 57 -4.13 -19.19 12.76
N ILE A 58 -3.09 -18.89 11.99
CA ILE A 58 -2.51 -19.84 11.04
C ILE A 58 -1.36 -20.59 11.71
N THR A 59 -1.43 -21.91 11.66
CA THR A 59 -0.40 -22.83 12.16
C THR A 59 0.19 -23.64 11.00
N GLY A 60 1.39 -24.17 11.20
CA GLY A 60 2.05 -25.04 10.21
C GLY A 60 2.51 -24.33 8.94
N LEU A 61 2.90 -23.06 9.03
CA LEU A 61 3.61 -22.37 7.95
C LEU A 61 4.96 -23.07 7.70
N PRO A 62 5.35 -23.33 6.43
CA PRO A 62 6.65 -23.91 6.12
C PRO A 62 7.82 -23.06 6.64
N GLY A 63 8.91 -23.73 7.04
CA GLY A 63 10.17 -23.09 7.46
C GLY A 63 10.58 -23.44 8.89
N GLU A 64 11.88 -23.69 9.08
CA GLU A 64 12.48 -24.06 10.36
C GLU A 64 12.81 -22.83 11.19
N THR A 65 13.30 -21.78 10.53
CA THR A 65 13.66 -20.50 11.15
C THR A 65 12.52 -19.48 11.12
N GLU A 66 12.58 -18.47 11.99
CA GLU A 66 11.62 -17.34 11.97
C GLU A 66 11.63 -16.61 10.62
N LEU A 67 12.82 -16.45 10.00
CA LEU A 67 12.97 -15.78 8.71
C LEU A 67 12.33 -16.58 7.56
N GLU A 68 12.51 -17.91 7.54
CA GLU A 68 11.86 -18.77 6.56
C GLU A 68 10.35 -18.74 6.70
N ARG A 69 9.83 -18.86 7.94
CA ARG A 69 8.39 -18.75 8.20
C ARG A 69 7.83 -17.39 7.80
N TYR A 70 8.58 -16.30 8.02
CA TYR A 70 8.19 -14.97 7.55
C TYR A 70 8.07 -14.89 6.02
N LYS A 71 9.05 -15.44 5.30
CA LYS A 71 9.03 -15.48 3.82
C LYS A 71 7.89 -16.36 3.30
N ALA A 72 7.69 -17.55 3.88
CA ALA A 72 6.59 -18.43 3.51
C ALA A 72 5.23 -17.77 3.76
N ALA A 73 5.07 -17.08 4.89
CA ALA A 73 3.85 -16.34 5.19
C ALA A 73 3.57 -15.23 4.17
N LYS A 74 4.59 -14.46 3.76
CA LYS A 74 4.47 -13.42 2.71
C LYS A 74 3.97 -13.96 1.36
N ARG A 75 4.10 -15.26 1.13
CA ARG A 75 3.60 -15.99 -0.05
C ARG A 75 2.36 -16.84 0.24
N THR A 76 1.80 -16.73 1.44
CA THR A 76 0.60 -17.45 1.86
C THR A 76 -0.60 -16.53 1.80
N LEU A 77 -1.68 -16.98 1.13
CA LEU A 77 -2.98 -16.33 1.15
C LEU A 77 -3.89 -17.00 2.18
N VAL A 78 -4.70 -16.21 2.87
CA VAL A 78 -5.69 -16.67 3.84
C VAL A 78 -7.03 -16.05 3.51
N VAL A 79 -7.98 -16.89 3.13
CA VAL A 79 -9.33 -16.52 2.74
C VAL A 79 -10.25 -16.71 3.94
N GLY A 80 -10.86 -15.62 4.41
CA GLY A 80 -11.69 -15.65 5.61
C GLY A 80 -12.83 -14.64 5.56
N ILE A 81 -13.55 -14.53 6.67
CA ILE A 81 -14.68 -13.61 6.85
C ILE A 81 -14.27 -12.51 7.83
N ARG A 82 -14.54 -11.25 7.48
CA ARG A 82 -14.40 -10.13 8.41
C ARG A 82 -15.57 -10.14 9.40
N LYS A 83 -15.32 -10.66 10.60
CA LYS A 83 -16.31 -10.70 11.69
C LYS A 83 -16.46 -9.36 12.43
N THR A 84 -15.39 -8.57 12.51
CA THR A 84 -15.39 -7.27 13.19
C THR A 84 -15.72 -6.17 12.19
N LEU A 85 -16.95 -5.66 12.23
CA LEU A 85 -17.45 -4.59 11.36
C LEU A 85 -17.34 -3.18 11.99
N LYS A 86 -16.82 -3.07 13.21
CA LYS A 86 -16.36 -1.78 13.75
C LYS A 86 -15.07 -1.38 13.05
N PHE A 87 -15.07 -0.22 12.40
CA PHE A 87 -13.92 0.28 11.66
C PHE A 87 -12.98 1.09 12.57
N ASP A 88 -11.67 0.90 12.36
CA ASP A 88 -10.64 1.74 12.98
C ASP A 88 -10.62 3.12 12.31
N THR A 89 -10.15 4.14 13.03
CA THR A 89 -9.93 5.46 12.43
C THR A 89 -8.66 5.47 11.59
N SER A 90 -8.61 6.31 10.54
CA SER A 90 -7.48 6.38 9.60
C SER A 90 -6.91 7.80 9.44
N LYS A 91 -7.01 8.63 10.48
CA LYS A 91 -6.50 10.01 10.41
C LYS A 91 -4.96 10.01 10.29
N PRO A 92 -4.36 10.92 9.50
CA PRO A 92 -5.01 12.01 8.76
C PRO A 92 -5.58 11.64 7.38
N SER A 93 -5.38 10.42 6.88
CA SER A 93 -5.86 10.00 5.55
C SER A 93 -7.39 10.05 5.47
N ALA A 94 -8.10 9.33 6.34
CA ALA A 94 -9.54 9.19 6.22
C ALA A 94 -10.20 9.15 7.60
N GLU A 95 -11.52 9.29 7.65
CA GLU A 95 -12.29 9.09 8.87
C GLU A 95 -12.13 7.65 9.35
N TYR A 96 -12.29 6.68 8.44
CA TYR A 96 -12.25 5.25 8.77
C TYR A 96 -11.35 4.43 7.85
N ALA A 97 -10.90 3.28 8.34
CA ALA A 97 -10.24 2.24 7.57
C ALA A 97 -11.27 1.23 7.06
N LEU A 98 -11.33 0.96 5.76
CA LEU A 98 -12.21 -0.04 5.15
C LEU A 98 -11.47 -1.39 5.07
N PRO A 99 -11.84 -2.41 5.87
CA PRO A 99 -11.04 -3.62 6.03
C PRO A 99 -11.31 -4.65 4.93
N LEU A 100 -10.90 -4.38 3.68
CA LEU A 100 -11.07 -5.32 2.56
C LEU A 100 -10.04 -6.47 2.56
N SER A 101 -8.84 -6.21 3.08
CA SER A 101 -7.75 -7.17 3.18
C SER A 101 -6.80 -6.79 4.32
N THR A 102 -5.86 -7.66 4.65
CA THR A 102 -4.80 -7.37 5.64
C THR A 102 -3.53 -8.14 5.32
N GLY A 103 -2.37 -7.50 5.43
CA GLY A 103 -1.10 -8.05 4.98
C GLY A 103 -0.78 -7.67 3.53
N CYS A 104 0.46 -7.90 3.13
CA CYS A 104 0.97 -7.54 1.81
C CYS A 104 2.13 -8.48 1.46
N MET A 105 2.20 -8.92 0.21
CA MET A 105 3.26 -9.75 -0.35
C MET A 105 4.60 -9.02 -0.54
N GLY A 106 4.58 -7.68 -0.55
CA GLY A 106 5.78 -6.86 -0.72
C GLY A 106 6.73 -6.97 0.47
N HIS A 107 8.03 -6.79 0.21
CA HIS A 107 9.09 -6.94 1.21
C HIS A 107 9.72 -5.59 1.59
N CYS A 108 8.91 -4.54 1.69
CA CYS A 108 9.41 -3.22 2.09
C CYS A 108 10.09 -3.28 3.47
N HIS A 109 11.38 -2.97 3.55
CA HIS A 109 12.18 -3.13 4.78
C HIS A 109 11.64 -2.26 5.93
N TYR A 110 11.21 -1.04 5.60
CA TYR A 110 10.69 -0.04 6.53
C TYR A 110 9.21 -0.24 6.91
N CYS A 111 8.55 -1.30 6.43
CA CYS A 111 7.10 -1.43 6.51
C CYS A 111 6.60 -1.42 7.98
N TYR A 112 5.80 -0.41 8.34
CA TYR A 112 5.25 -0.27 9.70
C TYR A 112 4.31 -1.42 10.09
N LEU A 113 3.71 -2.11 9.11
CA LEU A 113 2.85 -3.28 9.35
C LEU A 113 3.61 -4.44 10.00
N GLN A 114 4.94 -4.45 9.92
CA GLN A 114 5.75 -5.46 10.60
C GLN A 114 5.55 -5.47 12.12
N THR A 115 5.23 -4.32 12.71
CA THR A 115 4.85 -4.22 14.13
C THR A 115 3.35 -4.19 14.34
N THR A 116 2.58 -3.54 13.45
CA THR A 116 1.12 -3.43 13.60
C THR A 116 0.40 -4.78 13.45
N LEU A 117 0.82 -5.61 12.48
CA LEU A 117 0.26 -6.94 12.28
C LEU A 117 0.94 -8.01 13.15
N GLY A 118 1.99 -7.63 13.87
CA GLY A 118 2.76 -8.51 14.75
C GLY A 118 3.21 -9.79 14.06
N ALA A 119 2.86 -10.93 14.68
CA ALA A 119 3.22 -12.27 14.23
C ALA A 119 2.36 -12.81 13.07
N LYS A 120 1.59 -11.96 12.37
CA LYS A 120 0.69 -12.37 11.27
C LYS A 120 1.12 -11.76 9.91
N PRO A 121 2.29 -12.16 9.36
CA PRO A 121 2.82 -11.58 8.12
C PRO A 121 2.14 -12.07 6.84
N TYR A 122 1.24 -13.05 6.92
CA TYR A 122 0.50 -13.59 5.77
C TYR A 122 -0.58 -12.67 5.25
N VAL A 123 -0.92 -12.84 3.97
CA VAL A 123 -1.93 -12.05 3.28
C VAL A 123 -3.31 -12.60 3.59
N ARG A 124 -4.23 -11.75 4.03
CA ARG A 124 -5.63 -12.06 4.32
C ARG A 124 -6.55 -11.30 3.38
N VAL A 125 -7.55 -11.99 2.87
CA VAL A 125 -8.64 -11.40 2.10
C VAL A 125 -9.97 -11.76 2.74
N TYR A 126 -10.92 -10.83 2.69
CA TYR A 126 -12.24 -11.02 3.29
C TYR A 126 -13.32 -11.18 2.23
N VAL A 127 -14.03 -12.30 2.27
CA VAL A 127 -14.98 -12.67 1.21
C VAL A 127 -16.36 -12.02 1.35
N ASN A 128 -16.70 -11.58 2.56
CA ASN A 128 -17.97 -10.93 2.88
C ASN A 128 -17.93 -9.42 2.62
N THR A 129 -17.56 -9.05 1.39
CA THR A 129 -17.40 -7.64 0.99
C THR A 129 -18.71 -6.86 1.11
N GLU A 130 -19.86 -7.49 0.84
CA GLU A 130 -21.18 -6.87 1.01
C GLU A 130 -21.44 -6.44 2.46
N ASP A 131 -21.15 -7.28 3.46
CA ASP A 131 -21.29 -6.92 4.87
C ASP A 131 -20.41 -5.72 5.24
N ILE A 132 -19.17 -5.69 4.73
CA ILE A 132 -18.22 -4.61 4.98
C ILE A 132 -18.75 -3.30 4.37
N LEU A 133 -19.27 -3.34 3.15
CA LEU A 133 -19.84 -2.16 2.49
C LEU A 133 -21.15 -1.71 3.16
N GLY A 134 -21.96 -2.65 3.64
CA GLY A 134 -23.14 -2.36 4.46
C GLY A 134 -22.78 -1.61 5.74
N ALA A 135 -21.74 -2.03 6.45
CA ALA A 135 -21.23 -1.29 7.62
C ALA A 135 -20.67 0.10 7.22
N ALA A 136 -19.97 0.21 6.08
CA ALA A 136 -19.50 1.50 5.57
C ALA A 136 -20.67 2.47 5.32
N LYS A 137 -21.80 1.97 4.81
CA LYS A 137 -23.02 2.75 4.61
C LYS A 137 -23.53 3.35 5.93
N THR A 138 -23.61 2.55 6.98
CA THR A 138 -24.02 3.02 8.31
C THR A 138 -23.13 4.18 8.79
N TYR A 139 -21.81 4.09 8.62
CA TYR A 139 -20.90 5.20 8.96
C TYR A 139 -21.10 6.46 8.12
N ILE A 140 -21.51 6.32 6.84
CA ILE A 140 -21.85 7.47 5.99
C ILE A 140 -23.11 8.15 6.51
N GLU A 141 -24.16 7.37 6.82
CA GLU A 141 -25.45 7.86 7.33
C GLU A 141 -25.30 8.53 8.71
N GLU A 142 -24.52 7.94 9.62
CA GLU A 142 -24.25 8.48 10.96
C GLU A 142 -23.59 9.87 10.95
N ARG A 143 -22.82 10.17 9.90
CA ARG A 143 -22.07 11.43 9.75
C ARG A 143 -22.76 12.45 8.85
N ALA A 144 -23.88 12.09 8.22
CA ALA A 144 -24.59 12.99 7.33
C ALA A 144 -24.96 14.30 8.07
N PRO A 145 -24.80 15.49 7.43
CA PRO A 145 -24.52 15.70 6.00
C PRO A 145 -23.02 15.80 5.63
N GLU A 146 -22.10 15.49 6.54
CA GLU A 146 -20.67 15.54 6.24
C GLU A 146 -20.23 14.40 5.30
N ILE A 147 -19.19 14.67 4.50
CA ILE A 147 -18.50 13.62 3.75
C ILE A 147 -17.79 12.66 4.73
N THR A 148 -17.84 11.37 4.41
CA THR A 148 -17.12 10.32 5.12
C THR A 148 -16.16 9.61 4.18
N ARG A 149 -14.85 9.72 4.48
CA ARG A 149 -13.79 9.08 3.70
C ARG A 149 -13.39 7.75 4.33
N PHE A 150 -13.06 6.80 3.46
CA PHE A 150 -12.60 5.47 3.83
C PHE A 150 -11.25 5.15 3.19
N GLU A 151 -10.27 4.73 3.98
CA GLU A 151 -8.96 4.26 3.53
C GLU A 151 -8.97 2.72 3.42
N ALA A 152 -8.84 2.19 2.20
CA ALA A 152 -8.84 0.74 1.97
C ALA A 152 -7.44 0.09 2.01
N ALA A 153 -6.37 0.87 2.16
CA ALA A 153 -4.98 0.38 2.18
C ALA A 153 -4.25 0.58 3.53
N CYS A 154 -4.99 0.75 4.64
CA CYS A 154 -4.38 0.94 5.98
C CYS A 154 -3.48 -0.21 6.42
N THR A 155 -3.85 -1.43 6.07
CA THR A 155 -3.22 -2.64 6.60
C THR A 155 -2.87 -3.66 5.53
N SER A 156 -2.92 -3.27 4.25
CA SER A 156 -2.64 -4.11 3.10
C SER A 156 -2.29 -3.26 1.88
N ASP A 157 -1.93 -3.93 0.78
CA ASP A 157 -1.95 -3.31 -0.55
C ASP A 157 -3.09 -3.97 -1.35
N PRO A 158 -4.28 -3.36 -1.42
CA PRO A 158 -5.46 -4.01 -1.98
C PRO A 158 -5.40 -4.14 -3.51
N VAL A 159 -4.71 -3.23 -4.22
CA VAL A 159 -4.55 -3.31 -5.69
C VAL A 159 -3.76 -4.55 -6.07
N GLY A 160 -2.71 -4.86 -5.32
CA GLY A 160 -1.94 -6.09 -5.53
C GLY A 160 -2.72 -7.40 -5.37
N LEU A 161 -3.90 -7.34 -4.74
CA LEU A 161 -4.79 -8.49 -4.49
C LEU A 161 -6.06 -8.44 -5.35
N GLU A 162 -6.23 -7.40 -6.16
CA GLU A 162 -7.49 -7.14 -6.84
C GLU A 162 -7.83 -8.22 -7.86
N HIS A 163 -6.83 -8.68 -8.61
CA HIS A 163 -6.98 -9.76 -9.58
C HIS A 163 -7.50 -11.09 -8.99
N LEU A 164 -7.38 -11.28 -7.68
CA LEU A 164 -7.92 -12.46 -6.97
C LEU A 164 -9.31 -12.19 -6.39
N THR A 165 -9.56 -10.96 -5.95
CA THR A 165 -10.68 -10.66 -5.03
C THR A 165 -11.82 -9.88 -5.69
N GLY A 166 -11.52 -8.96 -6.61
CA GLY A 166 -12.49 -7.97 -7.10
C GLY A 166 -13.01 -7.01 -6.03
N SER A 167 -12.40 -6.98 -4.84
CA SER A 167 -12.96 -6.26 -3.69
C SER A 167 -12.84 -4.75 -3.80
N LEU A 168 -11.82 -4.22 -4.49
CA LEU A 168 -11.76 -2.79 -4.81
C LEU A 168 -12.79 -2.43 -5.86
N ALA A 169 -13.01 -3.28 -6.89
CA ALA A 169 -14.05 -3.01 -7.87
C ALA A 169 -15.44 -2.91 -7.24
N ASP A 170 -15.76 -3.81 -6.31
CA ASP A 170 -16.98 -3.75 -5.50
C ASP A 170 -17.07 -2.43 -4.70
N ALA A 171 -16.00 -2.07 -3.99
CA ALA A 171 -15.96 -0.88 -3.15
C ALA A 171 -16.04 0.44 -3.95
N ILE A 172 -15.38 0.52 -5.10
CA ILE A 172 -15.41 1.68 -6.01
C ILE A 172 -16.83 1.86 -6.55
N THR A 173 -17.44 0.78 -7.03
CA THR A 173 -18.79 0.81 -7.61
C THR A 173 -19.84 1.15 -6.55
N PHE A 174 -19.67 0.65 -5.32
CA PHE A 174 -20.50 1.03 -4.19
C PHE A 174 -20.39 2.54 -3.90
N MET A 175 -19.17 3.05 -3.72
CA MET A 175 -18.93 4.46 -3.36
C MET A 175 -19.36 5.44 -4.47
N ALA A 176 -19.39 5.00 -5.72
CA ALA A 176 -19.92 5.78 -6.84
C ALA A 176 -21.40 6.15 -6.69
N ASN A 177 -22.16 5.36 -5.92
CA ASN A 177 -23.58 5.56 -5.67
C ASN A 177 -23.87 6.23 -4.31
N GLU A 178 -22.83 6.54 -3.53
CA GLU A 178 -22.95 7.15 -2.20
C GLU A 178 -22.58 8.65 -2.26
N PRO A 179 -23.55 9.59 -2.21
CA PRO A 179 -23.28 11.03 -2.39
C PRO A 179 -22.29 11.60 -1.38
N LEU A 180 -22.31 11.10 -0.14
CA LEU A 180 -21.44 11.52 0.97
C LEU A 180 -20.28 10.54 1.24
N GLY A 181 -20.22 9.41 0.51
CA GLY A 181 -19.15 8.42 0.65
C GLY A 181 -17.95 8.72 -0.24
N ARG A 182 -16.73 8.60 0.29
CA ARG A 182 -15.50 8.72 -0.50
C ARG A 182 -14.55 7.57 -0.21
N LEU A 183 -14.02 6.95 -1.25
CA LEU A 183 -12.99 5.93 -1.14
C LEU A 183 -11.62 6.53 -1.42
N ARG A 184 -10.61 6.06 -0.72
CA ARG A 184 -9.22 6.26 -1.11
C ARG A 184 -8.38 5.04 -0.78
N PHE A 185 -7.39 4.77 -1.62
CA PHE A 185 -6.37 3.75 -1.37
C PHE A 185 -5.05 4.14 -2.01
N VAL A 186 -3.97 3.55 -1.51
CA VAL A 186 -2.61 3.72 -2.06
C VAL A 186 -2.04 2.36 -2.42
N THR A 187 -1.23 2.29 -3.48
CA THR A 187 -0.55 1.05 -3.87
C THR A 187 0.91 1.27 -4.26
N LYS A 188 1.70 0.19 -4.20
CA LYS A 188 3.02 0.05 -4.83
C LYS A 188 3.01 -0.92 -6.03
N TYR A 189 1.84 -1.31 -6.52
CA TYR A 189 1.67 -2.23 -7.65
C TYR A 189 1.00 -1.54 -8.84
N HIS A 190 1.39 -1.95 -10.05
CA HIS A 190 0.90 -1.35 -11.29
C HIS A 190 -0.32 -2.04 -11.90
N HIS A 191 -0.77 -3.16 -11.34
CA HIS A 191 -1.84 -4.02 -11.88
C HIS A 191 -3.24 -3.40 -11.69
N VAL A 192 -3.48 -2.27 -12.34
CA VAL A 192 -4.70 -1.45 -12.20
C VAL A 192 -5.76 -1.75 -13.25
N GLU A 193 -5.49 -2.65 -14.20
CA GLU A 193 -6.35 -2.98 -15.33
C GLU A 193 -7.80 -3.29 -14.92
N PRO A 194 -8.08 -4.07 -13.84
CA PRO A 194 -9.46 -4.34 -13.41
C PRO A 194 -10.25 -3.09 -13.00
N LEU A 195 -9.57 -1.97 -12.72
CA LEU A 195 -10.18 -0.75 -12.19
C LEU A 195 -10.53 0.26 -13.29
N LEU A 196 -9.97 0.13 -14.51
CA LEU A 196 -10.01 1.18 -15.53
C LEU A 196 -11.40 1.49 -16.09
N HIS A 197 -12.31 0.52 -16.07
CA HIS A 197 -13.62 0.62 -16.71
C HIS A 197 -14.78 0.71 -15.71
N LEU A 198 -14.48 0.94 -14.44
CA LEU A 198 -15.49 1.03 -13.39
C LEU A 198 -16.13 2.42 -13.37
N LYS A 199 -17.44 2.47 -13.12
CA LYS A 199 -18.14 3.72 -12.87
C LYS A 199 -17.80 4.22 -11.46
N HIS A 200 -16.82 5.12 -11.35
CA HIS A 200 -16.33 5.62 -10.05
C HIS A 200 -16.96 6.96 -9.62
N ASN A 201 -17.62 7.70 -10.53
CA ASN A 201 -18.32 8.96 -10.25
C ASN A 201 -17.49 10.04 -9.53
N GLY A 202 -16.16 10.01 -9.70
CA GLY A 202 -15.23 10.89 -8.97
C GLY A 202 -15.14 10.65 -7.45
N ASN A 203 -15.81 9.63 -6.90
CA ASN A 203 -15.86 9.37 -5.46
C ASN A 203 -14.69 8.52 -4.93
N THR A 204 -13.73 8.16 -5.78
CA THR A 204 -12.55 7.36 -5.42
C THR A 204 -11.26 8.10 -5.76
N ARG A 205 -10.39 8.32 -4.77
CA ARG A 205 -9.02 8.78 -5.00
C ARG A 205 -8.02 7.62 -4.99
N ILE A 206 -7.41 7.36 -6.14
CA ILE A 206 -6.38 6.31 -6.29
C ILE A 206 -5.02 6.97 -6.15
N ARG A 207 -4.17 6.38 -5.29
CA ARG A 207 -2.84 6.92 -5.03
C ARG A 207 -1.75 5.90 -5.28
N PHE A 208 -0.57 6.41 -5.62
CA PHE A 208 0.63 5.60 -5.77
C PHE A 208 1.67 6.03 -4.75
N SER A 209 2.23 5.06 -4.03
CA SER A 209 3.43 5.27 -3.22
C SER A 209 4.62 5.38 -4.16
N VAL A 210 5.32 6.51 -4.10
CA VAL A 210 6.50 6.81 -4.91
C VAL A 210 7.64 7.24 -4.01
N ASN A 211 8.87 7.06 -4.47
CA ASN A 211 10.05 7.42 -3.72
C ASN A 211 11.25 7.57 -4.66
N SER A 212 12.34 8.13 -4.14
CA SER A 212 13.61 8.20 -4.85
C SER A 212 14.10 6.80 -5.25
N ASP A 213 14.88 6.72 -6.34
CA ASP A 213 15.42 5.46 -6.85
C ASP A 213 16.28 4.74 -5.79
N TYR A 214 17.00 5.49 -4.95
CA TYR A 214 17.74 4.95 -3.81
C TYR A 214 16.83 4.15 -2.88
N VAL A 215 15.69 4.72 -2.47
CA VAL A 215 14.77 4.07 -1.53
C VAL A 215 14.12 2.85 -2.15
N ILE A 216 13.64 2.96 -3.40
CA ILE A 216 12.99 1.85 -4.09
C ILE A 216 13.97 0.68 -4.24
N LYS A 217 15.20 0.96 -4.74
CA LYS A 217 16.22 -0.05 -4.98
C LYS A 217 16.67 -0.78 -3.72
N ASN A 218 16.86 -0.05 -2.62
CA ASN A 218 17.43 -0.64 -1.39
C ASN A 218 16.38 -1.19 -0.43
N PHE A 219 15.13 -0.69 -0.47
CA PHE A 219 14.17 -0.93 0.60
C PHE A 219 12.79 -1.40 0.13
N GLU A 220 12.49 -1.49 -1.16
CA GLU A 220 11.16 -1.90 -1.68
C GLU A 220 11.17 -3.18 -2.55
N PRO A 221 11.85 -4.27 -2.16
CA PRO A 221 11.82 -5.49 -2.96
C PRO A 221 10.41 -6.08 -3.04
N ALA A 222 10.16 -6.82 -4.12
CA ALA A 222 8.87 -7.46 -4.43
C ALA A 222 7.70 -6.47 -4.54
N THR A 223 7.95 -5.26 -5.04
CA THR A 223 6.94 -4.29 -5.42
C THR A 223 7.16 -3.87 -6.87
N SER A 224 6.18 -3.20 -7.49
CA SER A 224 6.37 -2.69 -8.86
C SER A 224 7.45 -1.62 -8.89
N ARG A 225 8.17 -1.54 -10.01
CA ARG A 225 9.19 -0.51 -10.22
C ARG A 225 8.56 0.87 -10.34
N PHE A 226 9.37 1.91 -10.16
CA PHE A 226 8.91 3.28 -10.28
C PHE A 226 8.18 3.53 -11.61
N ALA A 227 8.81 3.20 -12.75
CA ALA A 227 8.23 3.41 -14.07
C ALA A 227 6.86 2.72 -14.24
N GLU A 228 6.72 1.49 -13.74
CA GLU A 228 5.45 0.74 -13.79
C GLU A 228 4.34 1.44 -12.97
N ARG A 229 4.68 1.96 -11.78
CA ARG A 229 3.73 2.72 -10.94
C ARG A 229 3.28 4.00 -11.63
N ILE A 230 4.19 4.69 -12.32
CA ILE A 230 3.87 5.94 -13.01
C ILE A 230 3.03 5.69 -14.25
N GLU A 231 3.32 4.64 -15.01
CA GLU A 231 2.48 4.22 -16.12
C GLU A 231 1.05 3.89 -15.65
N ALA A 232 0.93 3.14 -14.55
CA ALA A 232 -0.37 2.85 -13.94
C ALA A 232 -1.09 4.12 -13.48
N ALA A 233 -0.39 5.08 -12.88
CA ALA A 233 -0.95 6.38 -12.54
C ALA A 233 -1.49 7.13 -13.77
N GLY A 234 -0.74 7.09 -14.88
CA GLY A 234 -1.19 7.64 -16.16
C GLY A 234 -2.45 6.96 -16.70
N LYS A 235 -2.55 5.62 -16.61
CA LYS A 235 -3.76 4.85 -17.00
C LYS A 235 -4.98 5.27 -16.15
N ILE A 236 -4.80 5.34 -14.83
CA ILE A 236 -5.84 5.76 -13.87
C ILE A 236 -6.31 7.20 -14.14
N ALA A 237 -5.38 8.12 -14.41
CA ALA A 237 -5.72 9.51 -14.68
C ALA A 237 -6.50 9.67 -15.99
N LYS A 238 -6.12 8.93 -17.05
CA LYS A 238 -6.79 8.98 -18.35
C LYS A 238 -8.26 8.59 -18.30
N VAL A 239 -8.65 7.73 -17.36
CA VAL A 239 -10.05 7.31 -17.17
C VAL A 239 -10.81 8.18 -16.14
N GLY A 240 -10.18 9.23 -15.62
CA GLY A 240 -10.84 10.28 -14.85
C GLY A 240 -10.90 10.08 -13.33
N TYR A 241 -10.15 9.12 -12.76
CA TYR A 241 -10.03 9.02 -11.31
C TYR A 241 -9.29 10.24 -10.73
N PRO A 242 -9.76 10.81 -9.60
CA PRO A 242 -8.92 11.64 -8.75
C PRO A 242 -7.62 10.91 -8.40
N LEU A 243 -6.48 11.52 -8.75
CA LEU A 243 -5.15 10.93 -8.59
C LEU A 243 -4.42 11.55 -7.39
N GLY A 244 -3.55 10.78 -6.74
CA GLY A 244 -2.59 11.35 -5.81
C GLY A 244 -1.32 10.54 -5.67
N PHE A 245 -0.33 11.11 -5.00
CA PHE A 245 0.93 10.45 -4.68
C PHE A 245 1.20 10.50 -3.20
N ILE A 246 1.78 9.42 -2.68
CA ILE A 246 2.33 9.40 -1.34
C ILE A 246 3.85 9.25 -1.45
N ILE A 247 4.59 10.26 -0.99
CA ILE A 247 6.05 10.17 -0.84
C ILE A 247 6.31 9.64 0.55
N ALA A 248 6.48 8.32 0.66
CA ALA A 248 6.58 7.64 1.94
C ALA A 248 7.33 6.29 1.88
N PRO A 249 8.21 6.03 2.86
CA PRO A 249 8.74 6.97 3.84
C PRO A 249 9.76 7.92 3.19
N ILE A 250 9.73 9.19 3.56
CA ILE A 250 10.80 10.13 3.22
C ILE A 250 12.00 9.76 4.09
N ILE A 251 13.04 9.20 3.46
CA ILE A 251 14.30 8.78 4.06
C ILE A 251 15.38 9.83 3.80
N TRP A 252 16.14 10.18 4.84
CA TRP A 252 17.35 10.99 4.79
C TRP A 252 18.54 10.08 4.49
N TYR A 253 19.18 10.27 3.36
CA TYR A 253 20.35 9.53 2.91
C TYR A 253 21.29 10.48 2.15
N ASP A 254 22.54 10.10 1.92
CA ASP A 254 23.48 10.94 1.19
C ASP A 254 22.99 11.19 -0.24
N GLY A 255 22.81 12.47 -0.62
CA GLY A 255 22.22 12.85 -1.92
C GLY A 255 20.69 12.79 -1.96
N TRP A 256 20.00 12.85 -0.82
CA TRP A 256 18.53 12.82 -0.78
C TRP A 256 17.88 13.95 -1.60
N GLU A 257 18.44 15.17 -1.56
CA GLU A 257 17.91 16.32 -2.30
C GLU A 257 17.85 16.00 -3.80
N ASP A 258 18.96 15.58 -4.40
CA ASP A 258 19.02 15.20 -5.80
C ASP A 258 18.06 14.06 -6.12
N GLY A 259 18.03 13.01 -5.28
CA GLY A 259 17.18 11.85 -5.54
C GLY A 259 15.68 12.13 -5.42
N TYR A 260 15.24 13.05 -4.55
CA TYR A 260 13.83 13.50 -4.53
C TYR A 260 13.54 14.56 -5.60
N GLY A 261 14.51 15.39 -5.97
CA GLY A 261 14.40 16.31 -7.11
C GLY A 261 14.17 15.53 -8.41
N GLU A 262 14.98 14.51 -8.67
CA GLU A 262 14.82 13.61 -9.81
C GLU A 262 13.48 12.87 -9.79
N LEU A 263 13.03 12.41 -8.62
CA LEU A 263 11.71 11.77 -8.48
C LEU A 263 10.59 12.70 -8.99
N LEU A 264 10.59 13.95 -8.55
CA LEU A 264 9.54 14.90 -8.89
C LEU A 264 9.62 15.32 -10.36
N ALA A 265 10.82 15.53 -10.90
CA ALA A 265 11.02 15.77 -12.32
C ALA A 265 10.53 14.60 -13.20
N LYS A 266 10.84 13.35 -12.82
CA LYS A 266 10.35 12.15 -13.52
C LYS A 266 8.83 12.01 -13.45
N LEU A 267 8.22 12.37 -12.31
CA LEU A 267 6.76 12.43 -12.17
C LEU A 267 6.17 13.50 -13.10
N GLY A 268 6.73 14.70 -13.11
CA GLY A 268 6.26 15.82 -13.93
C GLY A 268 6.31 15.50 -15.43
N ALA A 269 7.38 14.85 -15.88
CA ALA A 269 7.55 14.45 -17.28
C ALA A 269 6.58 13.35 -17.75
N ALA A 270 6.10 12.50 -16.83
CA ALA A 270 5.34 11.31 -17.20
C ALA A 270 3.82 11.48 -17.08
N LEU A 271 3.34 12.43 -16.28
CA LEU A 271 1.92 12.63 -16.06
C LEU A 271 1.28 13.51 -17.13
N PRO A 272 0.10 13.15 -17.65
CA PRO A 272 -0.62 14.00 -18.58
C PRO A 272 -1.11 15.27 -17.86
N LYS A 273 -1.14 16.41 -18.55
CA LYS A 273 -1.48 17.72 -17.96
C LYS A 273 -2.89 17.74 -17.34
N GLU A 274 -3.80 16.95 -17.87
CA GLU A 274 -5.17 16.84 -17.38
C GLU A 274 -5.21 16.22 -15.97
N ALA A 275 -4.23 15.37 -15.63
CA ALA A 275 -4.12 14.71 -14.33
C ALA A 275 -3.64 15.62 -13.19
N THR A 276 -3.10 16.80 -13.51
CA THR A 276 -2.41 17.65 -12.53
C THR A 276 -3.31 18.70 -11.87
N SER A 277 -4.57 18.82 -12.30
CA SER A 277 -5.49 19.89 -11.87
C SER A 277 -6.07 19.71 -10.46
N ASP A 278 -6.27 18.47 -10.01
CA ASP A 278 -6.70 18.11 -8.65
C ASP A 278 -5.76 17.05 -8.03
N LEU A 279 -4.47 17.14 -8.36
CA LEU A 279 -3.46 16.22 -7.88
C LEU A 279 -3.14 16.49 -6.40
N THR A 280 -3.08 15.44 -5.60
CA THR A 280 -2.75 15.55 -4.17
C THR A 280 -1.46 14.83 -3.83
N PHE A 281 -0.65 15.42 -2.96
CA PHE A 281 0.53 14.80 -2.36
C PHE A 281 0.35 14.60 -0.85
N GLU A 282 0.78 13.44 -0.37
CA GLU A 282 0.84 13.12 1.05
C GLU A 282 2.30 12.79 1.43
N LEU A 283 2.82 13.49 2.42
CA LEU A 283 4.23 13.43 2.79
C LEU A 283 4.37 12.76 4.15
N ILE A 284 5.12 11.65 4.21
CA ILE A 284 5.30 10.88 5.44
C ILE A 284 6.77 10.62 5.65
N GLN A 285 7.35 11.23 6.67
CA GLN A 285 8.75 10.98 7.00
C GLN A 285 8.95 9.57 7.56
N HIS A 286 10.15 9.02 7.35
CA HIS A 286 10.53 7.75 7.97
C HIS A 286 10.34 7.80 9.48
N ARG A 287 9.72 6.75 10.00
CA ARG A 287 9.48 6.56 11.42
C ARG A 287 9.58 5.09 11.77
N PHE A 288 10.05 4.78 12.96
CA PHE A 288 10.14 3.41 13.45
C PHE A 288 9.93 3.34 14.97
N THR A 289 9.64 2.16 15.48
CA THR A 289 9.63 1.88 16.93
C THR A 289 10.82 1.01 17.28
N LYS A 290 11.17 0.93 18.57
CA LYS A 290 12.24 0.02 19.03
C LYS A 290 11.95 -1.44 18.64
N THR A 291 10.70 -1.86 18.75
CA THR A 291 10.24 -3.19 18.29
C THR A 291 10.41 -3.35 16.78
N ALA A 292 10.13 -2.31 15.99
CA ALA A 292 10.30 -2.36 14.54
C ALA A 292 11.76 -2.58 14.16
N LYS A 293 12.70 -1.83 14.77
CA LYS A 293 14.14 -1.99 14.54
C LYS A 293 14.58 -3.45 14.73
N SER A 294 14.32 -4.02 15.90
CA SER A 294 14.69 -5.42 16.19
C SER A 294 14.04 -6.42 15.22
N THR A 295 12.78 -6.19 14.84
CA THR A 295 12.06 -7.05 13.89
C THR A 295 12.67 -6.97 12.48
N ILE A 296 13.02 -5.76 12.04
CA ILE A 296 13.58 -5.48 10.71
C ILE A 296 14.98 -6.08 10.59
N GLU A 297 15.83 -5.91 11.59
CA GLU A 297 17.20 -6.45 11.58
C GLU A 297 17.20 -7.99 11.50
N LYS A 298 16.24 -8.67 12.13
CA LYS A 298 16.06 -10.13 12.01
C LYS A 298 15.55 -10.54 10.62
N ARG A 299 14.57 -9.80 10.08
CA ARG A 299 13.93 -10.14 8.80
C ARG A 299 14.76 -9.76 7.58
N TYR A 300 15.56 -8.71 7.71
CA TYR A 300 16.39 -8.12 6.67
C TYR A 300 17.81 -7.83 7.20
N PRO A 301 18.64 -8.86 7.49
CA PRO A 301 19.94 -8.68 8.14
C PRO A 301 20.94 -7.81 7.37
N LYS A 302 20.73 -7.64 6.06
CA LYS A 302 21.56 -6.82 5.16
C LYS A 302 20.90 -5.49 4.79
N THR A 303 19.87 -5.07 5.52
CA THR A 303 19.22 -3.78 5.25
C THR A 303 20.19 -2.62 5.48
N LYS A 304 20.14 -1.61 4.61
CA LYS A 304 20.85 -0.34 4.78
C LYS A 304 20.00 0.73 5.47
N LEU A 305 18.86 0.33 6.05
CA LEU A 305 17.89 1.25 6.62
C LEU A 305 18.45 1.81 7.94
N GLU A 306 18.73 3.11 7.95
CA GLU A 306 19.16 3.85 9.14
C GLU A 306 18.04 3.84 10.20
N MET A 307 18.36 3.32 11.39
CA MET A 307 17.46 3.19 12.54
C MET A 307 18.21 3.38 13.88
N ASP A 308 19.25 4.20 13.91
CA ASP A 308 19.90 4.64 15.14
C ASP A 308 18.93 5.54 15.94
N GLU A 309 18.68 5.14 17.18
CA GLU A 309 17.76 5.85 18.08
C GLU A 309 18.39 7.15 18.60
N ALA A 310 19.73 7.23 18.65
CA ALA A 310 20.46 8.36 19.23
C ALA A 310 20.35 9.63 18.38
N ILE A 311 20.22 9.49 17.06
CA ILE A 311 20.11 10.61 16.12
C ILE A 311 18.64 10.95 15.76
N ARG A 312 17.68 10.37 16.49
CA ARG A 312 16.24 10.50 16.22
C ARG A 312 15.51 11.18 17.38
N LYS A 313 14.45 11.91 17.06
CA LYS A 313 13.53 12.48 18.05
C LYS A 313 12.46 11.45 18.45
N LYS A 314 12.23 11.28 19.75
CA LYS A 314 11.08 10.49 20.26
C LYS A 314 9.80 11.31 20.16
N LYS A 315 8.78 10.76 19.49
CA LYS A 315 7.43 11.31 19.43
C LYS A 315 6.47 10.34 20.13
N TRP A 316 5.90 10.78 21.25
CA TRP A 316 4.95 9.99 22.03
C TRP A 316 3.58 9.99 21.37
N GLY A 317 2.97 8.80 21.31
CA GLY A 317 1.60 8.61 20.90
C GLY A 317 0.63 8.70 22.08
N ARG A 318 -0.67 8.76 21.76
CA ARG A 318 -1.76 8.92 22.73
C ARG A 318 -1.81 7.83 23.81
N TRP A 319 -1.36 6.62 23.50
CA TRP A 319 -1.47 5.43 24.36
C TRP A 319 -0.11 5.00 24.96
N GLY A 320 0.82 5.94 25.14
CA GLY A 320 2.11 5.67 25.78
C GLY A 320 3.15 4.97 24.89
N GLN A 321 2.80 4.54 23.69
CA GLN A 321 3.77 4.08 22.70
C GLN A 321 4.45 5.27 22.02
N HIS A 322 5.78 5.26 21.91
CA HIS A 322 6.52 6.25 21.13
C HIS A 322 7.05 5.68 19.82
N LYS A 323 7.33 6.59 18.89
CA LYS A 323 8.03 6.32 17.63
C LYS A 323 9.20 7.29 17.49
N TYR A 324 10.25 6.86 16.82
CA TYR A 324 11.39 7.67 16.42
C TYR A 324 11.07 8.33 15.08
N VAL A 325 11.31 9.63 15.01
CA VAL A 325 11.17 10.48 13.80
C VAL A 325 12.45 11.30 13.65
N TYR A 326 12.62 12.01 12.53
CA TYR A 326 13.75 12.93 12.42
C TYR A 326 13.65 14.07 13.45
N PRO A 327 14.78 14.65 13.89
CA PRO A 327 14.81 15.94 14.57
C PRO A 327 14.08 17.02 13.77
N ASP A 328 13.60 18.07 14.44
CA ASP A 328 12.73 19.07 13.83
C ASP A 328 13.41 19.78 12.64
N GLU A 329 14.69 20.14 12.77
CA GLU A 329 15.47 20.76 11.69
C GLU A 329 15.53 19.88 10.41
N GLN A 330 15.81 18.58 10.57
CA GLN A 330 15.83 17.65 9.43
C GLN A 330 14.43 17.43 8.85
N ALA A 331 13.41 17.31 9.70
CA ALA A 331 12.03 17.16 9.26
C ALA A 331 11.55 18.41 8.49
N ASP A 332 11.93 19.60 8.94
CA ASP A 332 11.61 20.87 8.28
C ASP A 332 12.37 21.03 6.95
N ALA A 333 13.64 20.66 6.89
CA ALA A 333 14.40 20.64 5.64
C ALA A 333 13.74 19.72 4.59
N LEU A 334 13.37 18.49 4.97
CA LEU A 334 12.63 17.56 4.11
C LEU A 334 11.30 18.14 3.63
N ARG A 335 10.54 18.76 4.56
CA ARG A 335 9.24 19.36 4.28
C ARG A 335 9.36 20.52 3.30
N MET A 336 10.27 21.46 3.56
CA MET A 336 10.48 22.65 2.74
C MET A 336 10.95 22.26 1.33
N PHE A 337 11.96 21.40 1.22
CA PHE A 337 12.49 20.95 -0.06
C PHE A 337 11.42 20.26 -0.92
N LEU A 338 10.70 19.28 -0.36
CA LEU A 338 9.65 18.58 -1.11
C LEU A 338 8.51 19.51 -1.48
N THR A 339 8.15 20.46 -0.61
CA THR A 339 7.09 21.44 -0.90
C THR A 339 7.47 22.32 -2.08
N GLU A 340 8.69 22.88 -2.07
CA GLU A 340 9.19 23.70 -3.17
C GLU A 340 9.21 22.93 -4.49
N ARG A 341 9.78 21.72 -4.49
CA ARG A 341 9.87 20.90 -5.71
C ARG A 341 8.51 20.45 -6.22
N ILE A 342 7.58 20.09 -5.33
CA ILE A 342 6.21 19.72 -5.72
C ILE A 342 5.52 20.90 -6.39
N PHE A 343 5.58 22.10 -5.83
CA PHE A 343 4.93 23.27 -6.44
C PHE A 343 5.66 23.77 -7.70
N GLY A 344 6.96 23.53 -7.82
CA GLY A 344 7.71 23.79 -9.05
C GLY A 344 7.23 22.93 -10.22
N GLU A 345 7.04 21.63 -9.99
CA GLU A 345 6.60 20.68 -11.03
C GLU A 345 5.07 20.64 -11.20
N PHE A 346 4.33 20.85 -10.12
CA PHE A 346 2.87 20.76 -10.07
C PHE A 346 2.24 21.98 -9.36
N PRO A 347 2.19 23.15 -10.01
CA PRO A 347 1.74 24.38 -9.38
C PRO A 347 0.31 24.34 -8.81
N MET A 348 -0.55 23.49 -9.37
CA MET A 348 -1.96 23.33 -8.96
C MET A 348 -2.20 22.19 -7.96
N ALA A 349 -1.15 21.44 -7.61
CA ALA A 349 -1.30 20.32 -6.68
C ALA A 349 -1.59 20.80 -5.26
N LYS A 350 -2.10 19.91 -4.42
CA LYS A 350 -2.34 20.15 -3.00
C LYS A 350 -1.46 19.22 -2.18
N ILE A 351 -0.76 19.74 -1.18
CA ILE A 351 -0.11 18.92 -0.16
C ILE A 351 -1.09 18.78 0.99
N GLU A 352 -1.65 17.58 1.16
CA GLU A 352 -2.68 17.31 2.17
C GLU A 352 -2.11 17.36 3.59
N TYR A 353 -0.91 16.83 3.78
CA TYR A 353 -0.20 16.86 5.07
C TYR A 353 1.27 16.44 4.94
N PHE A 354 2.04 16.81 5.96
CA PHE A 354 3.37 16.26 6.28
C PHE A 354 3.36 15.71 7.70
N THR A 355 3.77 14.45 7.92
CA THR A 355 3.73 13.84 9.27
C THR A 355 4.82 12.84 9.61
#